data_AF-A0A292SVD8-F1
#
_entry.id   AF-A0A292SVD8-F1
#
_cell.length_a   1.000
_cell.length_b   1.000
_cell.length_c   1.000
_cell.angle_alpha   90.00
_cell.angle_beta   90.00
_cell.angle_gamma   90.00
#
_symmetry.space_group_name_H-M   'P 1'
#
loop_
_entity.id
_entity.type
_entity.pdbx_description
1 polymer ?
#
loop_
_entity_poly.entity_id
_entity_poly.type
_entity_poly.pdbx_seq_one_letter_code
_entity_poly.pdbx_strand_id
1 'polypeptide(L)'
;MQAIRLKTFIIFIFSSLALPLYASQRLHNESQYQSKWCSEVLGVKEYRLNDKTRVDCLTKTHAIEFDFANKVYESIGQCLYYSIKTCRKPGIVLIVEKPEKEQKYIERMQQVADKNGIDCWIMYESDLYNFQMRPVK
;
A
#
# COMPACT_ATOMS: atom_id res chain seq x y z
N MET A 1 27.95 -46.67 -35.57
CA MET A 1 27.64 -46.47 -34.14
C MET A 1 27.60 -44.98 -33.87
N GLN A 2 26.41 -44.45 -33.58
CA GLN A 2 26.15 -43.04 -33.36
C GLN A 2 26.73 -42.60 -32.00
N ALA A 3 27.83 -41.86 -32.00
CA ALA A 3 28.28 -41.10 -30.84
C ALA A 3 27.83 -39.64 -30.97
N ILE A 4 26.53 -39.45 -31.16
CA ILE A 4 25.90 -38.18 -30.79
C ILE A 4 25.45 -38.37 -29.34
N ARG A 5 25.50 -37.29 -28.56
CA ARG A 5 24.81 -37.08 -27.28
C ARG A 5 25.60 -37.44 -26.02
N LEU A 6 26.33 -36.45 -25.50
CA LEU A 6 26.20 -36.16 -24.05
C LEU A 6 26.65 -34.73 -23.69
N LYS A 7 27.68 -34.19 -24.36
CA LYS A 7 28.27 -32.90 -23.94
C LYS A 7 27.44 -31.67 -24.32
N THR A 8 26.68 -31.71 -25.41
CA THR A 8 25.87 -30.56 -25.87
C THR A 8 24.54 -30.41 -25.15
N PHE A 9 24.12 -31.39 -24.34
CA PHE A 9 22.83 -31.33 -23.64
C PHE A 9 22.90 -30.56 -22.30
N ILE A 10 24.09 -30.46 -21.69
CA ILE A 10 24.30 -29.72 -20.43
C ILE A 10 24.32 -28.19 -20.65
N ILE A 11 24.71 -27.71 -21.83
CA ILE A 11 24.78 -26.27 -22.11
C ILE A 11 23.40 -25.67 -22.43
N PHE A 12 22.42 -26.49 -22.85
CA PHE A 12 21.08 -26.02 -23.16
C PHE A 12 20.12 -25.93 -21.95
N ILE A 13 20.45 -26.58 -20.83
CA ILE A 13 19.60 -26.57 -19.62
C ILE A 13 19.79 -25.29 -18.78
N PHE A 14 20.88 -24.54 -18.99
CA PHE A 14 21.12 -23.29 -18.26
C PHE A 14 20.54 -22.03 -18.92
N SER A 15 19.99 -22.13 -20.14
CA SER A 15 19.54 -20.97 -20.92
C SER A 15 18.03 -20.67 -20.82
N SER A 16 17.22 -21.50 -20.15
CA SER A 16 15.74 -21.42 -20.25
C SER A 16 15.02 -20.94 -18.99
N LEU A 17 15.67 -20.28 -18.04
CA LEU A 17 15.02 -19.81 -16.80
C LEU A 17 14.95 -18.28 -16.62
N ALA A 18 15.03 -17.51 -17.71
CA ALA A 18 14.60 -16.11 -17.65
C ALA A 18 13.12 -16.01 -18.03
N LEU A 19 12.23 -16.53 -17.17
CA LEU A 19 10.84 -16.08 -17.23
C LEU A 19 10.86 -14.58 -16.88
N PRO A 20 10.34 -13.67 -17.72
CA PRO A 20 10.14 -12.31 -17.28
C PRO A 20 9.18 -12.39 -16.08
N LEU A 21 9.73 -12.13 -14.90
CA LEU A 21 8.94 -11.84 -13.72
C LEU A 21 8.20 -10.55 -14.04
N TYR A 22 7.00 -10.68 -14.61
CA TYR A 22 6.00 -9.62 -14.64
C TYR A 22 5.51 -9.39 -13.20
N ALA A 23 6.42 -9.00 -12.30
CA ALA A 23 6.03 -8.32 -11.10
C ALA A 23 5.30 -7.07 -11.57
N SER A 24 4.05 -6.91 -11.16
CA SER A 24 3.31 -5.70 -11.41
C SER A 24 4.08 -4.53 -10.81
N GLN A 25 4.82 -3.80 -11.65
CA GLN A 25 5.54 -2.62 -11.20
C GLN A 25 4.51 -1.59 -10.73
N ARG A 26 4.78 -0.98 -9.57
CA ARG A 26 3.99 0.14 -9.07
C ARG A 26 4.14 1.33 -10.02
N LEU A 27 3.07 2.10 -10.17
CA LEU A 27 3.06 3.33 -10.96
C LEU A 27 3.96 4.38 -10.28
N HIS A 28 3.81 4.49 -8.96
CA HIS A 28 4.58 5.38 -8.11
C HIS A 28 4.92 4.68 -6.79
N ASN A 29 5.90 5.20 -6.04
CA ASN A 29 6.15 4.68 -4.70
C ASN A 29 5.12 5.23 -3.70
N GLU A 30 4.87 4.49 -2.63
CA GLU A 30 3.92 4.85 -1.56
C GLU A 30 4.20 6.24 -0.96
N SER A 31 5.48 6.57 -0.80
CA SER A 31 5.93 7.84 -0.23
C SER A 31 5.46 9.06 -1.02
N GLN A 32 5.27 8.93 -2.35
CA GLN A 32 4.72 10.00 -3.21
C GLN A 32 3.23 10.25 -2.90
N TYR A 33 2.43 9.20 -2.79
CA TYR A 33 1.01 9.29 -2.41
C TYR A 33 0.84 9.86 -1.00
N GLN A 34 1.60 9.32 -0.05
CA GLN A 34 1.67 9.80 1.33
C GLN A 34 2.01 11.29 1.39
N SER A 35 3.09 11.72 0.71
CA SER A 35 3.50 13.13 0.67
C SER A 35 2.39 14.03 0.14
N LYS A 36 1.77 13.64 -0.98
CA LYS A 36 0.71 14.43 -1.60
C LYS A 36 -0.48 14.56 -0.65
N TRP A 37 -1.09 13.45 -0.26
CA TRP A 37 -2.32 13.46 0.53
C TRP A 37 -2.10 14.11 1.91
N CYS A 38 -0.99 13.79 2.58
CA CYS A 38 -0.71 14.35 3.90
C CYS A 38 -0.53 15.87 3.87
N SER A 39 0.09 16.41 2.81
CA SER A 39 0.23 17.86 2.65
C SER A 39 -1.11 18.57 2.45
N GLU A 40 -2.04 17.97 1.70
CA GLU A 40 -3.37 18.54 1.40
C GLU A 40 -4.25 18.64 2.64
N VAL A 41 -4.04 17.78 3.63
CA VAL A 41 -4.75 17.82 4.93
C VAL A 41 -3.96 18.53 6.04
N LEU A 42 -2.86 19.19 5.70
CA LEU A 42 -1.98 19.87 6.65
C LEU A 42 -1.47 18.93 7.78
N GLY A 43 -1.20 17.67 7.43
CA GLY A 43 -0.66 16.67 8.33
C GLY A 43 0.86 16.69 8.43
N VAL A 44 1.39 15.97 9.43
CA VAL A 44 2.82 15.72 9.62
C VAL A 44 3.15 14.34 9.08
N LYS A 45 3.90 14.30 7.98
CA LYS A 45 4.35 13.06 7.35
C LYS A 45 5.42 12.35 8.20
N GLU A 46 5.37 11.03 8.25
CA GLU A 46 6.35 10.15 8.92
C GLU A 46 6.62 10.54 10.39
N TYR A 47 5.56 10.81 11.14
CA TYR A 47 5.68 11.21 12.54
C TYR A 47 6.25 10.08 13.40
N ARG A 48 7.44 10.28 13.96
CA ARG A 48 8.16 9.26 14.73
C ARG A 48 7.61 9.12 16.14
N LEU A 49 7.23 7.88 16.49
CA LEU A 49 6.79 7.51 17.84
C LEU A 49 7.98 7.15 18.75
N ASN A 50 7.72 7.06 20.05
CA ASN A 50 8.73 6.77 21.07
C ASN A 50 9.34 5.35 20.96
N ASP A 51 8.64 4.42 20.32
CA ASP A 51 9.09 3.06 20.01
C ASP A 51 9.83 2.95 18.66
N LYS A 52 10.12 4.09 18.03
CA LYS A 52 10.80 4.23 16.73
C LYS A 52 9.95 3.85 15.51
N THR A 53 8.69 3.42 15.68
CA THR A 53 7.74 3.32 14.56
C THR A 53 7.35 4.71 14.07
N ARG A 54 6.70 4.78 12.91
CA ARG A 54 6.29 6.05 12.28
C ARG A 54 4.82 5.96 11.90
N VAL A 55 4.08 7.03 12.16
CA VAL A 55 2.74 7.23 11.61
C VAL A 55 2.91 7.91 10.27
N ASP A 56 2.33 7.35 9.20
CA ASP A 56 2.55 7.89 7.87
C ASP A 56 2.07 9.33 7.72
N CYS A 57 0.90 9.65 8.27
CA CYS A 57 0.41 11.01 8.36
C CYS A 57 -0.30 11.26 9.68
N LEU A 58 0.23 12.16 10.50
CA LEU A 58 -0.41 12.58 11.74
C LEU A 58 -1.11 13.93 11.56
N THR A 59 -2.42 13.98 11.81
CA THR A 59 -3.21 15.22 11.80
C THR A 59 -3.66 15.59 13.22
N LYS A 60 -4.38 16.71 13.36
CA LYS A 60 -5.01 17.11 14.65
C LYS A 60 -6.00 16.08 15.19
N THR A 61 -6.56 15.23 14.34
CA THR A 61 -7.66 14.32 14.71
C THR A 61 -7.34 12.86 14.44
N HIS A 62 -6.40 12.56 13.54
CA HIS A 62 -6.14 11.20 13.07
C HIS A 62 -4.67 10.81 13.09
N ALA A 63 -4.43 9.52 13.32
CA ALA A 63 -3.19 8.84 12.97
C ALA A 63 -3.48 7.93 11.77
N ILE A 64 -2.91 8.30 10.62
CA ILE A 64 -3.30 7.76 9.32
C ILE A 64 -2.17 6.91 8.77
N GLU A 65 -2.51 5.71 8.32
CA GLU A 65 -1.62 4.80 7.60
C GLU A 65 -1.91 4.79 6.11
N PHE A 66 -0.84 4.71 5.30
CA PHE A 66 -0.91 4.57 3.85
C PHE A 66 -0.42 3.19 3.45
N ASP A 67 -1.13 2.58 2.50
CA ASP A 67 -0.72 1.28 1.97
C ASP A 67 -1.31 1.06 0.60
N PHE A 68 -0.62 0.31 -0.25
CA PHE A 68 -1.26 -0.23 -1.45
C PHE A 68 -2.41 -1.17 -1.10
N ALA A 69 -3.46 -1.20 -1.91
CA ALA A 69 -4.69 -1.94 -1.65
C ALA A 69 -4.46 -3.40 -1.19
N ASN A 70 -3.50 -4.10 -1.79
CA ASN A 70 -3.19 -5.49 -1.42
C ASN A 70 -2.56 -5.67 -0.03
N LYS A 71 -2.17 -4.60 0.65
CA LYS A 71 -1.65 -4.56 2.03
C LYS A 71 -2.71 -4.18 3.08
N VAL A 72 -4.00 -4.16 2.73
CA VAL A 72 -5.11 -3.74 3.61
C VAL A 72 -5.04 -4.26 5.05
N TYR A 73 -4.64 -5.51 5.29
CA TYR A 73 -4.59 -6.08 6.63
C TYR A 73 -3.43 -5.53 7.48
N GLU A 74 -2.32 -5.16 6.85
CA GLU A 74 -1.18 -4.50 7.50
C GLU A 74 -1.60 -3.10 7.94
N SER A 75 -2.19 -2.34 7.01
CA SER A 75 -2.74 -1.01 7.25
C SER A 75 -3.74 -0.94 8.41
N ILE A 76 -4.66 -1.92 8.49
CA ILE A 76 -5.60 -2.05 9.62
C ILE A 76 -4.87 -2.20 10.95
N GLY A 77 -3.87 -3.09 11.02
CA GLY A 77 -3.12 -3.32 12.26
C GLY A 77 -2.33 -2.08 12.68
N GLN A 78 -1.67 -1.44 11.73
CA GLN A 78 -0.86 -0.25 11.95
C GLN A 78 -1.69 0.96 12.36
N CYS A 79 -2.78 1.28 11.66
CA CYS A 79 -3.59 2.46 11.99
C CYS A 79 -4.20 2.35 13.40
N LEU A 80 -4.63 1.14 13.81
CA LEU A 80 -5.16 0.89 15.16
C LEU A 80 -4.07 1.06 16.22
N TYR A 81 -2.88 0.51 15.98
CA TYR A 81 -1.75 0.70 16.88
C TYR A 81 -1.35 2.18 17.00
N TYR A 82 -1.26 2.89 15.89
CA TYR A 82 -0.89 4.31 15.87
C TYR A 82 -1.93 5.21 16.54
N SER A 83 -3.22 4.88 16.41
CA SER A 83 -4.31 5.50 17.17
C SER A 83 -4.05 5.43 18.68
N ILE A 84 -3.73 4.24 19.20
CA ILE A 84 -3.42 4.02 20.63
C ILE A 84 -2.22 4.87 21.06
N LYS A 85 -1.16 4.90 20.26
CA LYS A 85 0.10 5.59 20.58
C LYS A 85 -0.01 7.12 20.56
N THR A 86 -0.99 7.66 19.84
CA THR A 86 -1.14 9.10 19.62
C THR A 86 -2.39 9.69 20.27
N CYS A 87 -3.29 8.85 20.80
CA CYS A 87 -4.63 9.23 21.24
C CYS A 87 -5.42 9.96 20.15
N ARG A 88 -5.29 9.51 18.89
CA ARG A 88 -5.99 10.04 17.72
C ARG A 88 -6.82 8.96 17.05
N LYS A 89 -7.83 9.36 16.29
CA LYS A 89 -8.70 8.41 15.58
C LYS A 89 -7.88 7.64 14.54
N PRO A 90 -8.05 6.32 14.40
CA PRO A 90 -7.35 5.56 13.36
C PRO A 90 -7.88 5.97 11.99
N GLY A 91 -6.98 6.15 11.03
CA GLY A 91 -7.33 6.40 9.64
C GLY A 91 -6.52 5.55 8.67
N ILE A 92 -7.10 5.20 7.53
CA ILE A 92 -6.44 4.46 6.45
C ILE A 92 -6.64 5.17 5.13
N VAL A 93 -5.57 5.34 4.35
CA VAL A 93 -5.65 5.69 2.93
C VAL A 93 -5.11 4.53 2.10
N LEU A 94 -5.99 3.83 1.38
CA LEU A 94 -5.56 2.79 0.44
C LEU A 94 -5.24 3.37 -0.92
N ILE A 95 -4.05 3.07 -1.42
CA ILE A 95 -3.60 3.40 -2.78
C ILE A 95 -4.10 2.30 -3.73
N VAL A 96 -4.90 2.70 -4.71
CA VAL A 96 -5.55 1.81 -5.67
C VAL A 96 -5.00 2.12 -7.07
N GLU A 97 -4.30 1.16 -7.66
CA GLU A 97 -3.71 1.28 -9.00
C GLU A 97 -4.52 0.51 -10.05
N LYS A 98 -5.28 -0.49 -9.63
CA LYS A 98 -6.09 -1.35 -10.50
C LYS A 98 -7.51 -1.50 -9.94
N PRO A 99 -8.37 -0.47 -10.08
CA PRO A 99 -9.67 -0.42 -9.42
C PRO A 99 -10.50 -1.69 -9.59
N GLU A 100 -10.61 -2.21 -10.82
CA GLU A 100 -11.39 -3.42 -11.13
C GLU A 100 -10.89 -4.67 -10.38
N LYS A 101 -9.57 -4.78 -10.12
CA LYS A 101 -8.96 -5.96 -9.48
C LYS A 101 -8.81 -5.78 -7.97
N GLU A 102 -8.79 -4.54 -7.49
CA GLU A 102 -8.47 -4.17 -6.12
C GLU A 102 -9.70 -3.78 -5.30
N GLN A 103 -10.88 -3.66 -5.92
CA GLN A 103 -12.16 -3.39 -5.25
C GLN A 103 -12.39 -4.26 -4.01
N LYS A 104 -12.07 -5.56 -4.09
CA LYS A 104 -12.16 -6.51 -2.97
C LYS A 104 -11.39 -6.08 -1.71
N TYR A 105 -10.31 -5.32 -1.86
CA TYR A 105 -9.52 -4.83 -0.71
C TYR A 105 -10.18 -3.62 -0.04
N ILE A 106 -10.82 -2.76 -0.84
CA ILE A 106 -11.63 -1.65 -0.33
C ILE A 106 -12.81 -2.19 0.49
N GLU A 107 -13.50 -3.21 -0.03
CA GLU A 107 -14.61 -3.87 0.69
C GLU A 107 -14.17 -4.51 2.02
N ARG A 108 -13.00 -5.18 2.02
CA ARG A 108 -12.43 -5.76 3.25
C ARG A 108 -12.04 -4.70 4.26
N MET A 109 -11.44 -3.60 3.81
CA MET A 109 -11.12 -2.46 4.68
C MET A 109 -12.39 -1.93 5.34
N GLN A 110 -13.42 -1.65 4.54
CA GLN A 110 -14.69 -1.10 5.02
C GLN A 110 -15.35 -1.99 6.07
N GLN A 111 -15.45 -3.30 5.81
CA GLN A 111 -16.04 -4.25 6.78
C GLN A 111 -15.36 -4.23 8.15
N VAL A 112 -14.04 -4.05 8.19
CA VAL A 112 -13.29 -3.97 9.44
C VAL A 112 -13.38 -2.57 10.03
N ALA A 113 -13.32 -1.53 9.19
CA ALA A 113 -13.40 -0.14 9.59
C ALA A 113 -14.71 0.18 10.32
N ASP A 114 -15.84 -0.28 9.79
CA ASP A 114 -17.18 -0.08 10.37
C ASP A 114 -17.28 -0.63 11.80
N LYS A 115 -16.61 -1.76 12.06
CA LYS A 115 -16.61 -2.40 13.38
C LYS A 115 -15.65 -1.75 14.38
N ASN A 116 -14.62 -1.07 13.89
CA ASN A 116 -13.51 -0.56 14.72
C ASN A 116 -13.43 0.96 14.75
N GLY A 117 -14.36 1.67 14.09
CA GLY A 117 -14.41 3.12 14.07
C GLY A 117 -13.22 3.76 13.33
N ILE A 118 -12.75 3.12 12.26
CA ILE A 118 -11.65 3.61 11.42
C ILE A 118 -12.25 4.48 10.31
N ASP A 119 -11.69 5.68 10.11
CA ASP A 119 -12.05 6.49 8.94
C ASP A 119 -11.18 6.08 7.75
N CYS A 120 -11.81 5.89 6.59
CA CYS A 120 -11.15 5.33 5.42
C CYS A 120 -11.25 6.24 4.20
N TRP A 121 -10.17 6.30 3.44
CA TRP A 121 -10.10 6.96 2.15
C TRP A 121 -9.40 6.06 1.13
N ILE A 122 -9.59 6.38 -0.14
CA ILE A 122 -8.82 5.79 -1.23
C ILE A 122 -8.08 6.88 -1.99
N MET A 123 -6.99 6.50 -2.65
CA MET A 123 -6.23 7.38 -3.51
C MET A 123 -5.87 6.67 -4.81
N TYR A 124 -6.08 7.34 -5.94
CA TYR A 124 -5.67 6.88 -7.27
C TYR A 124 -4.41 7.63 -7.73
N GLU A 125 -3.76 7.14 -8.79
CA GLU A 125 -2.66 7.86 -9.45
C GLU A 125 -3.05 9.29 -9.84
N SER A 126 -4.26 9.50 -10.34
CA SER A 126 -4.75 10.83 -10.75
C SER A 126 -4.74 11.86 -9.63
N ASP A 127 -4.87 11.42 -8.36
CA ASP A 127 -4.88 12.30 -7.20
C ASP A 127 -3.48 12.89 -6.88
N LEU A 128 -2.41 12.34 -7.47
CA LEU A 128 -1.07 12.95 -7.43
C LEU A 128 -1.03 14.29 -8.18
N TYR A 129 -1.82 14.41 -9.25
CA TYR A 129 -1.85 15.58 -10.12
C TYR A 129 -3.05 16.48 -9.86
N ASN A 130 -4.21 15.89 -9.58
CA ASN A 130 -5.46 16.60 -9.30
C ASN A 130 -6.13 15.99 -8.06
N PHE A 131 -5.72 16.47 -6.89
CA PHE A 131 -6.11 15.90 -5.61
C PHE A 131 -7.63 15.93 -5.41
N GLN A 132 -8.19 14.79 -5.02
CA GLN A 132 -9.57 14.69 -4.56
C GLN A 132 -9.62 13.89 -3.26
N MET A 133 -10.37 14.41 -2.28
CA MET A 133 -10.65 13.68 -1.05
C MET A 133 -11.70 12.61 -1.33
N ARG A 134 -11.36 11.33 -1.20
CA ARG A 134 -12.24 10.19 -1.53
C ARG A 134 -12.54 9.34 -0.29
N PRO A 135 -13.48 9.76 0.58
CA PRO A 135 -13.87 8.95 1.72
C PRO A 135 -14.60 7.69 1.27
N VAL A 136 -14.35 6.58 1.95
CA VAL A 136 -15.12 5.33 1.84
C VAL A 136 -16.22 5.38 2.89
N LYS A 137 -17.47 5.30 2.46
CA LYS A 137 -18.66 5.28 3.32
C LYS A 137 -19.18 3.87 3.44
#